data_AF-A0ABC8LFY4-F1
#
_entry.id   AF-A0ABC8LFY4-F1
#
_cell.length_a   1.000
_cell.length_b   1.000
_cell.length_c   1.000
_cell.angle_alpha   90.00
_cell.angle_beta   90.00
_cell.angle_gamma   90.00
#
_symmetry.space_group_name_H-M   'P 1'
#
loop_
_entity.id
_entity.type
_entity.pdbx_description
1 polymer ?
#
loop_
_entity_poly.entity_id
_entity_poly.type
_entity_poly.pdbx_seq_one_letter_code
_entity_poly.pdbx_strand_id
1 'polypeptide(L)'
;MGYQTNDGPATASEDSKEDLNQVINSIQKTLGLLHQLHLTVSSFTPASQLHLLQRLNSLVTELNIMAKLSEKCNIQVPIFEIIHRK
;
A
#
# COMPACT_ATOMS: atom_id res chain seq x y z
N MET A 1 31.28 -37.99 -9.30
CA MET A 1 31.39 -36.59 -9.71
C MET A 1 29.99 -35.97 -9.56
N GLY A 2 29.69 -35.38 -8.41
CA GLY A 2 28.36 -34.82 -8.13
C GLY A 2 28.25 -33.41 -8.71
N TYR A 3 27.26 -33.19 -9.57
CA TYR A 3 26.90 -31.84 -10.00
C TYR A 3 26.05 -31.21 -8.89
N GLN A 4 26.60 -30.18 -8.25
CA GLN A 4 25.91 -29.36 -7.27
C GLN A 4 25.08 -28.33 -8.05
N THR A 5 23.76 -28.46 -8.04
CA THR A 5 22.83 -27.45 -8.55
C THR A 5 22.80 -26.31 -7.53
N ASN A 6 23.32 -25.15 -7.94
CA ASN A 6 23.34 -23.93 -7.16
C ASN A 6 21.97 -23.25 -7.25
N ASP A 7 21.02 -23.65 -6.40
CA ASP A 7 19.74 -22.96 -6.23
C ASP A 7 19.85 -21.91 -5.11
N GLY A 8 19.99 -20.64 -5.51
CA GLY A 8 19.95 -19.44 -4.65
C GLY A 8 20.72 -18.30 -5.34
N PRO A 9 20.11 -17.13 -5.66
CA PRO A 9 19.22 -16.31 -4.82
C PRO A 9 17.95 -15.79 -5.54
N ALA A 10 17.41 -16.52 -6.53
CA ALA A 10 16.32 -16.02 -7.37
C ALA A 10 15.02 -15.68 -6.59
N THR A 11 14.73 -16.40 -5.51
CA THR A 11 13.46 -16.30 -4.75
C THR A 11 13.31 -15.01 -3.95
N ALA A 12 14.38 -14.49 -3.33
CA ALA A 12 14.31 -13.30 -2.48
C ALA A 12 14.03 -12.00 -3.26
N SER A 13 14.42 -11.95 -4.54
CA SER A 13 14.18 -10.80 -5.41
C SER A 13 12.76 -10.75 -5.98
N GLU A 14 12.12 -11.90 -6.19
CA GLU A 14 10.73 -11.98 -6.66
C GLU A 14 9.75 -11.61 -5.55
N ASP A 15 9.94 -12.13 -4.33
CA ASP A 15 9.12 -11.79 -3.15
C ASP A 15 9.11 -10.27 -2.89
N SER A 16 10.27 -9.63 -2.97
CA SER A 16 10.39 -8.16 -2.78
C SER A 16 9.61 -7.36 -3.85
N LYS A 17 9.53 -7.89 -5.08
CA LYS A 17 8.79 -7.27 -6.18
C LYS A 17 7.29 -7.48 -6.03
N GLU A 18 6.86 -8.64 -5.56
CA GLU A 18 5.47 -8.93 -5.24
C GLU A 18 4.96 -8.08 -4.08
N ASP A 19 5.73 -7.97 -2.99
CA ASP A 19 5.40 -7.11 -1.85
C ASP A 19 5.29 -5.64 -2.26
N LEU A 20 6.20 -5.16 -3.11
CA LEU A 20 6.12 -3.80 -3.67
C LEU A 20 4.85 -3.59 -4.50
N ASN A 21 4.48 -4.56 -5.35
CA ASN A 21 3.23 -4.48 -6.11
C ASN A 21 2.00 -4.45 -5.19
N GLN A 22 1.99 -5.21 -4.10
CA GLN A 22 0.91 -5.18 -3.11
C GLN A 22 0.82 -3.81 -2.43
N VAL A 23 1.95 -3.22 -2.06
CA VAL A 23 2.01 -1.85 -1.50
C VAL A 23 1.47 -0.83 -2.50
N ILE A 24 1.89 -0.88 -3.77
CA ILE A 24 1.41 0.01 -4.83
C ILE A 24 -0.12 -0.10 -4.99
N ASN A 25 -0.65 -1.33 -5.03
CA ASN A 25 -2.08 -1.57 -5.16
C ASN A 25 -2.86 -1.03 -3.95
N SER A 26 -2.34 -1.21 -2.74
CA SER A 26 -2.97 -0.69 -1.51
C SER A 26 -2.95 0.84 -1.46
N ILE A 27 -1.87 1.48 -1.93
CA ILE A 27 -1.80 2.94 -2.09
C ILE A 27 -2.88 3.43 -3.07
N GLN A 28 -3.00 2.81 -4.24
CA GLN A 28 -4.02 3.19 -5.24
C GLN A 28 -5.43 3.04 -4.68
N LYS A 29 -5.70 1.94 -3.96
CA LYS A 29 -7.00 1.70 -3.32
C LYS A 29 -7.29 2.72 -2.23
N THR A 30 -6.30 3.07 -1.42
CA THR A 30 -6.40 4.13 -0.39
C THR A 30 -6.72 5.48 -1.03
N LEU A 31 -6.03 5.87 -2.10
CA LEU A 31 -6.32 7.11 -2.85
C LEU A 31 -7.75 7.11 -3.41
N GLY A 32 -8.22 5.99 -3.96
CA GLY A 32 -9.60 5.84 -4.41
C GLY A 32 -10.62 6.02 -3.29
N LEU A 33 -10.36 5.44 -2.11
CA LEU A 33 -11.22 5.59 -0.93
C LEU A 33 -11.23 7.03 -0.41
N LEU A 34 -10.08 7.70 -0.37
CA LEU A 34 -9.98 9.12 0.01
C LEU A 34 -10.78 10.01 -0.95
N HIS A 35 -10.67 9.78 -2.26
CA HIS A 35 -11.44 10.51 -3.25
C HIS A 35 -12.96 10.28 -3.06
N GLN A 36 -13.39 9.03 -2.87
CA GLN A 36 -14.79 8.72 -2.61
C GLN A 36 -15.31 9.35 -1.32
N LEU A 37 -14.51 9.33 -0.25
CA LEU A 37 -14.83 9.99 1.01
C LEU A 37 -15.00 11.50 0.81
N HIS A 38 -14.09 12.14 0.07
CA HIS A 38 -14.19 13.56 -0.26
C HIS A 38 -15.49 13.89 -0.99
N LEU A 39 -15.90 13.10 -1.99
CA LEU A 39 -17.17 13.29 -2.69
C LEU A 39 -18.36 13.15 -1.73
N THR A 40 -18.38 12.12 -0.89
CA THR A 40 -19.45 11.90 0.10
C THR A 40 -19.56 13.03 1.12
N VAL A 41 -18.43 13.57 1.59
CA VAL A 41 -18.41 14.70 2.54
C VAL A 41 -18.83 15.99 1.86
N SER A 42 -18.41 16.23 0.61
CA SER A 42 -18.70 17.46 -0.12
C SER A 42 -20.18 17.61 -0.50
N SER A 43 -20.90 16.51 -0.69
CA SER A 43 -22.34 16.49 -0.98
C SER A 43 -23.17 15.90 0.16
N PHE A 44 -22.68 16.00 1.39
CA PHE A 44 -23.30 15.33 2.54
C PHE A 44 -24.75 15.76 2.75
N THR A 45 -25.61 14.78 2.96
CA THR A 45 -26.97 14.95 3.48
C THR A 45 -27.18 13.99 4.65
N PRO A 46 -28.14 14.24 5.56
CA PRO A 46 -28.44 13.29 6.64
C PRO A 46 -28.74 11.87 6.15
N ALA A 47 -29.35 11.72 4.96
CA ALA A 47 -29.60 10.42 4.34
C ALA A 47 -28.30 9.66 3.97
N SER A 48 -27.20 10.37 3.76
CA SER A 48 -25.89 9.82 3.40
C SER A 48 -25.08 9.35 4.62
N GLN A 49 -25.59 9.49 5.85
CA GLN A 49 -24.83 9.17 7.08
C GLN A 49 -24.30 7.73 7.10
N LEU A 50 -25.14 6.75 6.74
CA LEU A 50 -24.71 5.35 6.70
C LEU A 50 -23.61 5.13 5.66
N HIS A 51 -23.74 5.75 4.49
CA HIS A 51 -22.75 5.67 3.43
C HIS A 51 -21.41 6.29 3.86
N LEU A 52 -21.43 7.44 4.54
CA LEU A 52 -20.24 8.07 5.11
C LEU A 52 -19.51 7.14 6.10
N LEU A 53 -20.25 6.52 7.02
CA LEU A 53 -19.68 5.57 7.98
C LEU A 53 -19.04 4.36 7.28
N GLN A 54 -19.68 3.82 6.25
CA GLN A 54 -19.13 2.73 5.45
C GLN A 54 -17.83 3.16 4.75
N ARG A 55 -17.79 4.36 4.15
CA ARG A 55 -16.57 4.90 3.49
C ARG A 55 -15.42 5.08 4.48
N LEU A 56 -15.69 5.63 5.66
CA LEU A 56 -14.69 5.77 6.72
C LEU A 56 -14.14 4.42 7.18
N ASN A 57 -15.03 3.45 7.41
CA ASN A 57 -14.61 2.12 7.83
C ASN A 57 -13.75 1.42 6.76
N SER A 58 -14.13 1.53 5.48
CA SER A 58 -13.31 1.02 4.37
C SER A 58 -11.94 1.68 4.32
N LEU A 59 -11.85 3.00 4.51
CA LEU A 59 -10.58 3.72 4.54
C LEU A 59 -9.68 3.25 5.69
N VAL A 60 -10.21 3.16 6.91
CA VAL A 60 -9.46 2.69 8.08
C VAL A 60 -8.99 1.24 7.89
N THR A 61 -9.84 0.39 7.31
CA THR A 61 -9.49 -1.01 7.00
C THR A 61 -8.33 -1.08 6.01
N GLU A 62 -8.36 -0.28 4.95
CA GLU A 62 -7.29 -0.26 3.95
C GLU A 62 -5.99 0.32 4.51
N LEU A 63 -6.05 1.37 5.32
CA LEU A 63 -4.87 1.93 5.99
C LEU A 63 -4.20 0.90 6.91
N ASN A 64 -4.99 0.09 7.61
CA ASN A 64 -4.47 -1.01 8.43
C ASN A 64 -3.81 -2.12 7.58
N ILE A 65 -4.34 -2.40 6.38
CA ILE A 65 -3.69 -3.31 5.42
C ILE A 65 -2.35 -2.72 4.96
N MET A 66 -2.34 -1.45 4.58
CA MET A 66 -1.14 -0.76 4.12
C MET A 66 -0.04 -0.72 5.20
N ALA A 67 -0.41 -0.52 6.46
CA ALA A 67 0.52 -0.60 7.59
C ALA A 67 1.16 -2.00 7.69
N LYS A 68 0.36 -3.07 7.62
CA LYS A 68 0.87 -4.46 7.67
C LYS A 68 1.73 -4.82 6.45
N LEU A 69 1.40 -4.30 5.28
CA LEU A 69 2.21 -4.49 4.07
C LEU A 69 3.54 -3.75 4.18
N SER A 70 3.54 -2.56 4.82
CA SER A 70 4.77 -1.79 5.01
C SER A 70 5.80 -2.49 5.90
N GLU A 71 5.36 -3.30 6.86
CA GLU A 71 6.24 -4.11 7.71
C GLU A 71 6.98 -5.21 6.92
N LYS A 72 6.37 -5.69 5.84
CA LYS A 72 6.96 -6.72 4.96
C LYS A 72 7.85 -6.13 3.88
N CYS A 73 7.60 -4.88 3.50
CA CYS A 73 8.27 -4.24 2.39
C CYS A 73 9.65 -3.72 2.81
N ASN A 74 10.70 -4.51 2.56
CA ASN A 74 12.08 -4.15 2.88
C ASN A 74 12.72 -3.20 1.84
N ILE A 75 12.03 -2.10 1.50
CA ILE A 75 12.55 -1.10 0.56
C ILE A 75 13.48 -0.15 1.31
N GLN A 76 14.79 -0.27 1.10
CA GLN A 76 15.72 0.76 1.53
C GLN A 76 15.57 1.99 0.63
N VAL A 77 15.00 3.07 1.16
CA VAL A 77 15.00 4.37 0.48
C VAL A 77 16.33 5.08 0.82
N PRO A 78 17.23 5.30 -0.15
CA PRO A 78 18.46 6.01 0.12
C PRO A 78 18.17 7.46 0.51
N ILE A 79 18.42 7.80 1.77
CA ILE A 79 18.17 9.12 2.36
C ILE A 79 18.90 10.27 1.63
N PHE A 80 20.01 9.96 0.94
CA PHE A 80 20.85 10.96 0.27
C PHE A 80 20.19 11.68 -0.92
N GLU A 81 19.22 11.06 -1.60
CA GLU A 81 18.48 11.71 -2.71
C GLU A 81 17.47 12.76 -2.21
N ILE A 82 16.92 12.59 -1.00
CA ILE A 82 15.83 13.45 -0.49
C ILE A 82 16.37 14.81 -0.01
N ILE A 83 17.61 14.85 0.49
CA ILE A 83 18.18 16.04 1.12
C ILE A 83 18.81 17.01 0.11
N HIS A 84 19.13 16.55 -1.11
CA HIS A 84 19.85 17.37 -2.10
C HIS A 84 18.97 18.19 -3.06
N ARG A 85 17.64 18.09 -2.97
CA ARG A 85 16.70 18.99 -3.68
C ARG A 85 16.36 20.24 -2.86
N LYS A 86 17.39 21.02 -2.49
CA LYS A 86 17.24 22.40 -2.02
C LYS A 86 17.96 23.35 -2.94
#